data_AF-A0A952HL27-F1
#
_entry.id   AF-A0A952HL27-F1
#
_cell.length_a   1.000
_cell.length_b   1.000
_cell.length_c   1.000
_cell.angle_alpha   90.00
_cell.angle_beta   90.00
_cell.angle_gamma   90.00
#
_symmetry.space_group_name_H-M   'P 1'
#
loop_
_entity.id
_entity.type
_entity.pdbx_description
1 polymer ?
#
loop_
_entity_poly.entity_id
_entity_poly.type
_entity_poly.pdbx_seq_one_letter_code
_entity_poly.pdbx_strand_id
1 'polypeptide(L)'
;DAAAPVFTQPPAQLGSQSLSFSGLKGISVVTVPLADGSRIPVLKISADSITIDGFSLTVRKDTGPKLATTADQMALRGNVQVYVDSVTATGPDGKALTLGAATPPPADGLPPQLLRVTLGLVGVTADSIHFTNPHQHLTD
;
A
#
# COMPACT_ATOMS: atom_id res chain seq x y z
N ASP A 1 -0.62 -16.30 -5.95
CA ASP A 1 -2.00 -16.28 -5.46
C ASP A 1 -2.93 -16.32 -6.66
N ALA A 2 -3.72 -17.39 -6.79
CA ALA A 2 -4.70 -17.55 -7.88
C ALA A 2 -6.03 -16.84 -7.58
N ALA A 3 -6.28 -16.48 -6.31
CA ALA A 3 -7.45 -15.74 -5.87
C ALA A 3 -7.21 -14.22 -5.82
N ALA A 4 -5.99 -13.76 -6.11
CA ALA A 4 -5.68 -12.33 -6.16
C ALA A 4 -6.33 -11.68 -7.39
N PRO A 5 -6.84 -10.44 -7.27
CA PRO A 5 -7.28 -9.65 -8.40
C PRO A 5 -6.17 -9.46 -9.45
N VAL A 6 -6.57 -9.09 -10.67
CA VAL A 6 -5.66 -8.64 -11.73
C VAL A 6 -5.37 -7.15 -11.53
N PHE A 7 -4.10 -6.77 -11.54
CA PHE A 7 -3.67 -5.38 -11.28
C PHE A 7 -3.07 -4.71 -12.51
N THR A 8 -3.05 -3.38 -12.52
CA THR A 8 -2.46 -2.57 -13.60
C THR A 8 -1.08 -2.05 -13.22
N GLN A 9 -0.25 -1.75 -14.22
CA GLN A 9 1.02 -1.04 -14.04
C GLN A 9 1.00 0.35 -14.71
N PRO A 10 1.89 1.27 -14.27
CA PRO A 10 2.72 1.19 -13.06
C PRO A 10 1.88 1.24 -11.77
N PRO A 11 2.35 0.66 -10.65
CA PRO A 11 1.61 0.70 -9.39
C PRO A 11 1.37 2.15 -8.95
N ALA A 12 0.26 2.38 -8.26
CA ALA A 12 -0.03 3.68 -7.70
C ALA A 12 0.88 3.93 -6.49
N GLN A 13 1.27 5.18 -6.29
CA GLN A 13 2.06 5.55 -5.13
C GLN A 13 1.12 5.99 -4.01
N LEU A 14 1.12 5.25 -2.89
CA LEU A 14 0.38 5.62 -1.70
C LEU A 14 1.35 6.23 -0.69
N GLY A 15 1.07 7.45 -0.26
CA GLY A 15 1.74 8.10 0.87
C GLY A 15 0.82 8.15 2.08
N SER A 16 1.41 8.01 3.26
CA SER A 16 0.70 8.12 4.54
C SER A 16 1.59 8.77 5.60
N GLN A 17 0.94 9.43 6.56
CA GLN A 17 1.60 9.90 7.79
C GLN A 17 1.63 8.78 8.83
N SER A 18 0.57 7.99 8.93
CA SER A 18 0.49 6.85 9.82
C SER A 18 -0.15 5.66 9.12
N LEU A 19 0.21 4.46 9.57
CA LEU A 19 -0.41 3.22 9.14
C LEU A 19 -0.60 2.32 10.36
N SER A 20 -1.85 1.95 10.65
CA SER A 20 -2.19 1.07 11.76
C SER A 20 -3.04 -0.11 11.30
N PHE A 21 -2.84 -1.25 11.96
CA PHE A 21 -3.52 -2.51 11.66
C PHE A 21 -4.18 -3.04 12.92
N SER A 22 -5.35 -3.65 12.79
CA SER A 22 -5.98 -4.45 13.83
C SER A 22 -6.36 -5.83 13.27
N GLY A 23 -6.20 -6.86 14.09
CA GLY A 23 -6.45 -8.25 13.69
C GLY A 23 -5.54 -8.70 12.55
N LEU A 24 -4.22 -8.45 12.64
CA LEU A 24 -3.26 -8.91 11.63
C LEU A 24 -3.33 -10.44 11.51
N LYS A 25 -3.70 -10.93 10.32
CA LYS A 25 -3.84 -12.36 10.00
C LYS A 25 -2.57 -12.94 9.38
N GLY A 26 -1.79 -12.12 8.68
CA GLY A 26 -0.53 -12.56 8.11
C GLY A 26 0.10 -11.57 7.14
N ILE A 27 1.39 -11.77 6.91
CA ILE A 27 2.21 -11.07 5.93
C ILE A 27 2.93 -12.14 5.12
N SER A 28 2.78 -12.13 3.80
CA SER A 28 3.40 -13.14 2.92
C SER A 28 3.80 -12.57 1.57
N VAL A 29 4.81 -13.18 0.94
CA VAL A 29 5.15 -12.87 -0.46
C VAL A 29 4.28 -13.74 -1.36
N VAL A 30 3.55 -13.10 -2.29
CA VAL A 30 2.68 -13.79 -3.24
C VAL A 30 2.94 -13.28 -4.64
N THR A 31 2.68 -14.13 -5.64
CA THR A 31 2.72 -13.71 -7.05
C THR A 31 1.32 -13.38 -7.54
N VAL A 32 1.11 -12.16 -8.07
CA VAL A 32 -0.18 -11.67 -8.59
C VAL A 32 -0.14 -11.49 -10.12
N PRO A 33 -1.27 -11.69 -10.81
CA PRO A 33 -1.37 -11.42 -12.24
C PRO A 33 -1.51 -9.92 -12.55
N LEU A 34 -0.92 -9.50 -13.66
CA LEU A 34 -1.06 -8.15 -14.22
C LEU A 34 -1.97 -8.15 -15.45
N ALA A 35 -2.50 -6.96 -15.78
CA ALA A 35 -3.41 -6.76 -16.91
C ALA A 35 -2.76 -7.08 -18.27
N ASP A 36 -1.43 -7.01 -18.37
CA ASP A 36 -0.66 -7.41 -19.56
C ASP A 36 -0.42 -8.93 -19.67
N GLY A 37 -0.96 -9.71 -18.73
CA GLY A 37 -0.82 -11.17 -18.67
C GLY A 37 0.44 -11.65 -17.94
N SER A 38 1.35 -10.76 -17.58
CA SER A 38 2.54 -11.10 -16.80
C SER A 38 2.20 -11.29 -15.31
N ARG A 39 3.19 -11.71 -14.52
CA ARG A 39 3.03 -11.95 -13.08
C ARG A 39 4.20 -11.37 -12.30
N ILE A 40 3.90 -10.71 -11.18
CA ILE A 40 4.93 -10.09 -10.33
C ILE A 40 4.83 -10.58 -8.88
N PRO A 41 5.95 -10.69 -8.16
CA PRO A 41 5.94 -10.93 -6.73
C PRO A 41 5.59 -9.63 -5.99
N VAL A 42 4.73 -9.73 -4.96
CA VAL A 42 4.28 -8.62 -4.12
C VAL A 42 4.18 -9.09 -2.67
N LEU A 43 4.22 -8.14 -1.74
CA LEU A 43 3.89 -8.40 -0.34
C LEU A 43 2.37 -8.30 -0.16
N LYS A 44 1.76 -9.36 0.37
CA LYS A 44 0.36 -9.41 0.78
C LYS A 44 0.28 -9.23 2.29
N ILE A 45 -0.47 -8.23 2.72
CA ILE A 45 -0.80 -8.00 4.13
C ILE A 45 -2.29 -8.28 4.30
N SER A 46 -2.65 -9.13 5.27
CA SER A 46 -4.04 -9.49 5.57
C SER A 46 -4.39 -9.12 7.01
N ALA A 47 -5.50 -8.41 7.21
CA ALA A 47 -5.94 -7.94 8.53
C ALA A 47 -7.48 -7.80 8.61
N ASP A 48 -8.03 -7.57 9.80
CA ASP A 48 -9.45 -7.25 9.98
C ASP A 48 -9.75 -5.79 9.64
N SER A 49 -8.84 -4.88 9.98
CA SER A 49 -8.95 -3.47 9.62
C SER A 49 -7.58 -2.80 9.45
N ILE A 50 -7.54 -1.80 8.58
CA ILE A 50 -6.38 -0.93 8.37
C ILE A 50 -6.86 0.51 8.40
N THR A 51 -6.15 1.36 9.13
CA THR A 51 -6.37 2.80 9.15
C THR A 51 -5.12 3.50 8.68
N ILE A 52 -5.29 4.40 7.71
CA ILE A 52 -4.23 5.19 7.10
C ILE A 52 -4.54 6.67 7.32
N ASP A 53 -3.73 7.35 8.12
CA ASP A 53 -3.88 8.80 8.34
C ASP A 53 -2.97 9.59 7.39
N GLY A 54 -3.43 10.78 6.99
CA GLY A 54 -2.74 11.63 6.03
C GLY A 54 -2.58 10.93 4.67
N PHE A 55 -3.64 10.31 4.20
CA PHE A 55 -3.66 9.52 2.97
C PHE A 55 -3.40 10.41 1.76
N SER A 56 -2.52 9.91 0.88
CA SER A 56 -2.30 10.44 -0.46
C SER A 56 -2.13 9.28 -1.43
N LEU A 57 -2.71 9.38 -2.61
CA LEU A 57 -2.58 8.41 -3.68
C LEU A 57 -2.35 9.13 -4.99
N THR A 58 -1.26 8.77 -5.65
CA THR A 58 -0.91 9.26 -6.98
C THR A 58 -0.92 8.09 -7.95
N VAL A 59 -1.89 8.09 -8.87
CA VAL A 59 -1.93 7.13 -9.97
C VAL A 59 -0.98 7.61 -11.06
N ARG A 60 0.11 6.86 -11.25
CA ARG A 60 1.08 7.15 -12.29
C ARG A 60 0.58 6.66 -13.65
N LYS A 61 0.89 7.44 -14.68
CA LYS A 61 0.74 7.07 -16.09
C LYS A 61 2.05 7.39 -16.78
N ASP A 62 2.41 6.60 -17.79
CA ASP A 62 3.62 6.85 -18.58
C ASP A 62 3.50 8.13 -19.41
N THR A 63 2.27 8.50 -19.80
CA THR A 63 1.95 9.75 -20.49
C THR A 63 0.61 10.33 -20.03
N GLY A 64 0.50 11.66 -19.99
CA GLY A 64 -0.72 12.38 -19.65
C GLY A 64 -0.94 12.64 -18.15
N PRO A 65 -2.06 13.32 -17.80
CA PRO A 65 -2.28 13.80 -16.44
C PRO A 65 -2.49 12.67 -15.45
N LYS A 66 -1.83 12.81 -14.29
CA LYS A 66 -1.87 11.91 -13.14
C LYS A 66 -3.08 12.24 -12.28
N LEU A 67 -3.62 11.23 -11.62
CA LEU A 67 -4.72 11.40 -10.69
C LEU A 67 -4.16 11.43 -9.26
N ALA A 68 -4.29 12.57 -8.60
CA ALA A 68 -3.89 12.75 -7.22
C ALA A 68 -5.13 12.79 -6.33
N THR A 69 -5.14 11.95 -5.30
CA THR A 69 -6.20 11.88 -4.29
C THR A 69 -5.57 12.07 -2.92
N THR A 70 -6.14 12.93 -2.09
CA THR A 70 -5.76 13.08 -0.68
C THR A 70 -6.97 12.92 0.21
N ALA A 71 -6.78 12.43 1.42
CA ALA A 71 -7.81 12.34 2.44
C ALA A 71 -7.15 12.45 3.82
N ASP A 72 -7.88 12.98 4.81
CA ASP A 72 -7.36 13.03 6.17
C ASP A 72 -7.15 11.61 6.71
N GLN A 73 -8.07 10.71 6.36
CA GLN A 73 -8.01 9.30 6.72
C GLN A 73 -8.63 8.41 5.65
N MET A 74 -8.05 7.23 5.46
CA MET A 74 -8.64 6.08 4.76
C MET A 74 -8.78 4.93 5.75
N ALA A 75 -10.01 4.41 5.91
CA ALA A 75 -10.32 3.29 6.78
C ALA A 75 -10.81 2.09 5.95
N LEU A 76 -10.12 0.96 6.10
CA LEU A 76 -10.44 -0.32 5.47
C LEU A 76 -10.94 -1.27 6.56
N ARG A 77 -12.10 -1.89 6.34
CA ARG A 77 -12.68 -2.81 7.32
C ARG A 77 -13.24 -4.05 6.67
N GLY A 78 -13.07 -5.17 7.36
CA GLY A 78 -13.54 -6.49 6.94
C GLY A 78 -12.64 -7.10 5.88
N ASN A 79 -12.08 -8.28 6.21
CA ASN A 79 -11.28 -9.12 5.31
C ASN A 79 -10.26 -8.35 4.44
N VAL A 80 -9.57 -7.39 5.06
CA VAL A 80 -8.70 -6.46 4.36
C VAL A 80 -7.47 -7.20 3.83
N GLN A 81 -7.20 -7.04 2.54
CA GLN A 81 -5.98 -7.52 1.88
C GLN A 81 -5.34 -6.36 1.12
N VAL A 82 -4.08 -6.08 1.42
CA VAL A 82 -3.29 -5.04 0.76
C VAL A 82 -2.13 -5.69 0.05
N TYR A 83 -1.96 -5.36 -1.23
CA TYR A 83 -0.88 -5.84 -2.08
C TYR A 83 0.05 -4.67 -2.38
N VAL A 84 1.31 -4.80 -1.99
CA VAL A 84 2.33 -3.74 -2.17
C VAL A 84 3.58 -4.31 -2.82
N ASP A 85 4.16 -3.57 -3.77
CA ASP A 85 5.47 -3.90 -4.33
C ASP A 85 6.57 -3.64 -3.29
N SER A 86 6.41 -2.55 -2.53
CA SER A 86 7.34 -2.08 -1.51
C SER A 86 6.64 -1.26 -0.43
N VAL A 87 7.26 -1.28 0.75
CA VAL A 87 6.94 -0.52 1.95
C VAL A 87 8.21 0.22 2.35
N THR A 88 8.28 1.52 2.10
CA THR A 88 9.35 2.35 2.66
C THR A 88 8.83 3.05 3.90
N ALA A 89 9.46 2.80 5.03
CA ALA A 89 9.14 3.43 6.30
C ALA A 89 10.33 4.24 6.81
N THR A 90 10.07 5.43 7.36
CA THR A 90 11.09 6.24 8.03
C THR A 90 10.99 6.04 9.54
N GLY A 91 12.09 5.59 10.16
CA GLY A 91 12.20 5.42 11.60
C GLY A 91 12.41 6.74 12.35
N PRO A 92 12.35 6.73 13.70
CA PRO A 92 12.61 7.91 14.54
C PRO A 92 14.00 8.53 14.38
N ASP A 93 14.96 7.75 13.89
CA ASP A 93 16.33 8.17 13.59
C ASP A 93 16.47 8.82 12.19
N GLY A 94 15.35 8.98 11.47
CA GLY A 94 15.32 9.52 10.11
C GLY A 94 15.78 8.56 9.03
N LYS A 95 16.14 7.30 9.36
CA LYS A 95 16.55 6.31 8.37
C LYS A 95 15.33 5.70 7.69
N ALA A 96 15.44 5.53 6.37
CA ALA A 96 14.44 4.84 5.57
C ALA A 96 14.74 3.34 5.53
N LEU A 97 13.74 2.52 5.85
CA LEU A 97 13.72 1.09 5.65
C LEU A 97 12.76 0.76 4.52
N THR A 98 13.27 0.19 3.43
CA THR A 98 12.43 -0.33 2.34
C THR A 98 12.32 -1.85 2.45
N LEU A 99 11.11 -2.33 2.64
CA LEU A 99 10.73 -3.72 2.47
C LEU A 99 10.12 -3.85 1.09
N GLY A 100 10.41 -4.90 0.36
CA GLY A 100 9.76 -5.15 -0.92
C GLY A 100 9.78 -6.63 -1.22
N ALA A 101 9.08 -7.05 -2.26
CA ALA A 101 9.10 -8.47 -2.65
C ALA A 101 10.53 -8.98 -2.99
N ALA A 102 11.44 -8.07 -3.36
CA ALA A 102 12.86 -8.35 -3.62
C ALA A 102 13.81 -7.99 -2.46
N THR A 103 13.31 -7.39 -1.37
CA THR A 103 14.14 -6.94 -0.24
C THR A 103 13.65 -7.60 1.04
N PRO A 104 14.38 -8.60 1.58
CA PRO A 104 13.96 -9.31 2.78
C PRO A 104 13.85 -8.35 3.99
N PRO A 105 12.97 -8.63 4.97
CA PRO A 105 12.92 -7.86 6.21
C PRO A 105 14.28 -7.81 6.91
N PRO A 106 14.64 -6.72 7.60
CA PRO A 106 15.84 -6.66 8.43
C PRO A 106 15.87 -7.81 9.42
N ALA A 107 17.06 -8.38 9.64
CA ALA A 107 17.27 -9.43 10.63
C ALA A 107 16.90 -8.98 12.06
N ASP A 108 17.03 -7.67 12.33
CA ASP A 108 16.75 -7.05 13.63
C ASP A 108 15.24 -6.75 13.84
N GLY A 109 14.38 -7.13 12.89
CA GLY A 109 12.94 -6.89 12.94
C GLY A 109 12.53 -5.50 12.44
N LEU A 110 11.22 -5.24 12.48
CA LEU A 110 10.66 -3.93 12.10
C LEU A 110 10.57 -3.01 13.32
N PRO A 111 10.86 -1.70 13.17
CA PRO A 111 10.62 -0.73 14.21
C PRO A 111 9.15 -0.77 14.68
N PRO A 112 8.87 -0.69 15.99
CA PRO A 112 7.51 -0.73 16.51
C PRO A 112 6.67 0.50 16.14
N GLN A 113 7.32 1.58 15.69
CA GLN A 113 6.68 2.81 15.22
C GLN A 113 7.32 3.24 13.91
N LEU A 114 6.49 3.47 12.89
CA LEU A 114 6.89 3.95 11.57
C LEU A 114 6.27 5.34 11.42
N LEU A 115 7.10 6.39 11.30
CA LEU A 115 6.64 7.79 11.36
C LEU A 115 6.12 8.32 10.01
N ARG A 116 6.55 7.71 8.91
CA ARG A 116 6.10 8.03 7.57
C ARG A 116 6.24 6.79 6.71
N VAL A 117 5.17 6.40 6.03
CA VAL A 117 5.16 5.19 5.21
C VAL A 117 4.76 5.55 3.77
N THR A 118 5.59 5.14 2.82
CA THR A 118 5.30 5.17 1.39
C THR A 118 5.15 3.75 0.90
N LEU A 119 4.03 3.44 0.26
CA LEU A 119 3.72 2.13 -0.28
C LEU A 119 3.68 2.21 -1.81
N GLY A 120 4.37 1.28 -2.47
CA GLY A 120 4.11 0.97 -3.89
C GLY A 120 2.82 0.16 -3.96
N LEU A 121 1.66 0.82 -3.95
CA LEU A 121 0.37 0.16 -3.86
C LEU A 121 0.01 -0.50 -5.19
N VAL A 122 -0.08 -1.83 -5.16
CA VAL A 122 -0.54 -2.64 -6.30
C VAL A 122 -2.06 -2.78 -6.25
N GLY A 123 -2.63 -2.97 -5.06
CA GLY A 123 -4.08 -2.90 -4.88
C GLY A 123 -4.56 -3.21 -3.46
N VAL A 124 -5.84 -2.96 -3.23
CA VAL A 124 -6.52 -3.18 -1.95
C VAL A 124 -7.85 -3.87 -2.18
N THR A 125 -8.18 -4.83 -1.34
CA THR A 125 -9.55 -5.35 -1.18
C THR A 125 -9.97 -5.28 0.29
N ALA A 126 -11.24 -4.98 0.53
CA ALA A 126 -11.86 -4.92 1.84
C ALA A 126 -13.38 -5.00 1.66
N ASP A 127 -14.10 -5.39 2.73
CA ASP A 127 -15.57 -5.39 2.71
C ASP A 127 -16.13 -3.96 2.68
N SER A 128 -15.40 -2.99 3.24
CA SER A 128 -15.72 -1.55 3.15
C SER A 128 -14.47 -0.68 3.12
N ILE A 129 -14.58 0.44 2.39
CA ILE A 129 -13.54 1.47 2.24
C ILE A 129 -14.19 2.83 2.49
N HIS A 130 -13.71 3.57 3.49
CA HIS A 130 -14.19 4.89 3.85
C HIS A 130 -13.07 5.93 3.81
N PHE A 131 -13.39 7.12 3.30
CA PHE A 131 -12.50 8.28 3.29
C PHE A 131 -13.12 9.41 4.08
N THR A 132 -12.30 10.17 4.80
CA THR A 132 -12.70 11.46 5.41
C THR A 132 -12.08 12.61 4.63
N ASN A 133 -12.90 13.62 4.32
CA ASN A 133 -12.52 14.82 3.57
C ASN A 133 -11.69 14.52 2.29
N PRO A 134 -12.16 13.64 1.39
CA PRO A 134 -11.42 13.32 0.18
C PRO A 134 -11.36 14.51 -0.77
N HIS A 135 -10.17 14.78 -1.28
CA HIS A 135 -9.93 15.76 -2.34
C HIS A 135 -9.27 15.05 -3.52
N GLN A 136 -9.80 15.26 -4.72
CA GLN A 136 -9.29 14.65 -5.94
C GLN A 136 -9.05 15.70 -6.99
N HIS A 137 -7.89 15.63 -7.65
CA HIS A 137 -7.56 16.53 -8.74
C HIS A 137 -6.65 15.84 -9.76
N LEU A 138 -6.69 16.37 -10.99
CA LEU A 138 -5.73 16.01 -12.04
C LEU A 138 -4.51 16.90 -11.89
N THR A 139 -3.32 16.30 -12.01
CA THR A 139 -2.04 17.01 -12.04
C THR A 139 -1.29 16.65 -13.30
N ASP A 140 -0.56 17.62 -13.88
CA ASP A 140 0.30 17.40 -15.04
C ASP A 140 1.55 16.55 -14.70
#